data_AF-A0A355CJJ7-F1
#
_entry.id   AF-A0A355CJJ7-F1
#
_cell.length_a   1.000
_cell.length_b   1.000
_cell.length_c   1.000
_cell.angle_alpha   90.00
_cell.angle_beta   90.00
_cell.angle_gamma   90.00
#
_symmetry.space_group_name_H-M   'P 1'
#
loop_
_entity.id
_entity.type
_entity.pdbx_description
1 polymer ?
#
loop_
_entity_poly.entity_id
_entity_poly.type
_entity_poly.pdbx_seq_one_letter_code
_entity_poly.pdbx_strand_id
1 'polypeptide(L)'
;MPAILPDMRSLESHNKYPDCLWMQLEAIPVSSGATETQHLDLYLSLNFNEHWEPLLGGRVKFGLQGGTLKLNLENSEMPLAARQLVGDVQLSPTETTQEIQSSAKASSAEVLLTENQRSVRESAQEKIAKNDSTLCHVSTIGDATKPAWSFAIEGGQPVLKGLLKSAKLGELAAKPLRIEAVFEVAKQDIYLTDAEGLWPHEITPNQHSILGRILTVYLQKNQLQPDLSWAILCYDSPRVERREVEIVPQAESELQEIVDRIIGAKTDNFAELAKIANLNPAEDFGGANLRGTTLSAVDFSDANLQGANFRGADLSDADFSEANLQNAKFGGADLSGAFFGNADLKGADLHRASLALANLSGANLCGANLVEVNLINANLSGANVESAQFGNNSGLSEEMQVSLQQRGAIFEEV
;
A
#
# COMPACT_ATOMS: atom_id res chain seq x y z
N MET A 1 8.92 -38.80 -31.05
CA MET A 1 8.69 -38.79 -29.59
C MET A 1 7.98 -37.49 -29.27
N PRO A 2 6.85 -37.49 -28.53
CA PRO A 2 6.31 -36.22 -28.07
C PRO A 2 7.37 -35.58 -27.17
N ALA A 3 7.70 -34.31 -27.43
CA ALA A 3 8.56 -33.54 -26.55
C ALA A 3 7.95 -33.61 -25.15
N ILE A 4 8.69 -34.17 -24.20
CA ILE A 4 8.31 -34.16 -22.79
C ILE A 4 8.27 -32.67 -22.45
N LEU A 5 7.07 -32.11 -22.29
CA LEU A 5 6.93 -30.74 -21.83
C LEU A 5 7.65 -30.65 -20.48
N PRO A 6 8.61 -29.74 -20.32
CA PRO A 6 9.32 -29.58 -19.08
C PRO A 6 8.34 -29.31 -17.94
N ASP A 7 8.54 -30.05 -16.85
CA ASP A 7 7.59 -30.14 -15.76
C ASP A 7 7.76 -28.92 -14.85
N MET A 8 6.84 -27.95 -14.99
CA MET A 8 6.74 -26.79 -14.12
C MET A 8 6.41 -27.26 -12.70
N ARG A 9 7.37 -27.15 -11.78
CA ARG A 9 7.18 -27.57 -10.40
C ARG A 9 7.27 -26.35 -9.49
N SER A 10 6.14 -25.93 -8.92
CA SER A 10 6.17 -25.03 -7.77
C SER A 10 6.91 -25.77 -6.67
N LEU A 11 8.03 -25.22 -6.24
CA LEU A 11 8.90 -25.91 -5.32
C LEU A 11 8.33 -25.81 -3.91
N GLU A 12 8.12 -24.57 -3.47
CA GLU A 12 7.70 -24.19 -2.12
C GLU A 12 7.08 -22.79 -2.16
N SER A 13 6.10 -22.56 -1.29
CA SER A 13 5.64 -21.24 -0.93
C SER A 13 5.41 -21.19 0.57
N HIS A 14 5.64 -20.02 1.15
CA HIS A 14 5.31 -19.74 2.53
C HIS A 14 4.58 -18.42 2.60
N ASN A 15 3.61 -18.36 3.49
CA ASN A 15 2.89 -17.16 3.77
C ASN A 15 2.50 -17.17 5.24
N LYS A 16 2.99 -16.18 5.98
CA LYS A 16 2.73 -16.11 7.41
C LYS A 16 1.30 -15.73 7.73
N TYR A 17 0.69 -14.89 6.89
CA TYR A 17 -0.67 -14.37 7.06
C TYR A 17 -1.46 -14.55 5.76
N PRO A 18 -1.81 -15.80 5.39
CA PRO A 18 -2.49 -16.10 4.13
C PRO A 18 -3.88 -15.45 4.03
N ASP A 19 -4.49 -15.11 5.16
CA ASP A 19 -5.76 -14.39 5.21
C ASP A 19 -5.59 -12.88 5.00
N CYS A 20 -4.39 -12.30 5.21
CA CYS A 20 -4.10 -10.90 4.90
C CYS A 20 -3.65 -10.72 3.44
N LEU A 21 -2.72 -11.55 3.01
CA LEU A 21 -2.24 -11.58 1.64
C LEU A 21 -2.14 -13.03 1.25
N TRP A 22 -2.77 -13.46 0.17
CA TRP A 22 -2.45 -14.73 -0.47
C TRP A 22 -1.77 -14.46 -1.81
N MET A 23 -0.76 -15.28 -2.15
CA MET A 23 0.05 -15.11 -3.36
C MET A 23 0.26 -16.45 -4.05
N GLN A 24 0.14 -16.45 -5.38
CA GLN A 24 0.49 -17.57 -6.24
C GLN A 24 1.17 -17.08 -7.51
N LEU A 25 2.21 -17.80 -7.93
CA LEU A 25 2.89 -17.60 -9.20
C LEU A 25 2.71 -18.81 -10.10
N GLU A 26 2.55 -18.54 -11.38
CA GLU A 26 2.41 -19.54 -12.44
C GLU A 26 3.30 -19.13 -13.60
N ALA A 27 4.06 -20.06 -14.18
CA ALA A 27 4.73 -19.81 -15.45
C ALA A 27 4.21 -20.78 -16.51
N ILE A 28 3.81 -20.22 -17.65
CA ILE A 28 3.17 -20.96 -18.74
C ILE A 28 4.14 -20.98 -19.92
N PRO A 29 4.59 -22.17 -20.36
CA PRO A 29 5.39 -22.31 -21.57
C PRO A 29 4.61 -21.92 -22.82
N VAL A 30 5.16 -21.03 -23.65
CA VAL A 30 4.56 -20.63 -24.93
C VAL A 30 5.36 -21.24 -26.08
N SER A 31 4.69 -22.09 -26.88
CA SER A 31 5.28 -22.76 -28.05
C SER A 31 4.73 -22.20 -29.35
N SER A 32 5.60 -21.62 -30.19
CA SER A 32 5.24 -21.13 -31.53
C SER A 32 5.42 -22.23 -32.59
N GLY A 33 4.46 -23.15 -32.69
CA GLY A 33 4.24 -23.98 -33.90
C GLY A 33 5.35 -24.92 -34.40
N ALA A 34 6.53 -24.98 -33.79
CA ALA A 34 7.60 -25.91 -34.14
C ALA A 34 8.49 -26.20 -32.92
N THR A 35 8.19 -27.31 -32.22
CA THR A 35 9.02 -28.14 -31.31
C THR A 35 9.94 -27.52 -30.23
N GLU A 36 10.14 -26.21 -30.12
CA GLU A 36 10.93 -25.58 -29.06
C GLU A 36 10.10 -24.49 -28.36
N THR A 37 10.03 -24.56 -27.02
CA THR A 37 9.52 -23.47 -26.19
C THR A 37 10.48 -22.29 -26.31
N GLN A 38 9.99 -21.13 -26.77
CA GLN A 38 10.85 -19.94 -26.95
C GLN A 38 10.90 -19.08 -25.69
N HIS A 39 9.78 -18.96 -24.97
CA HIS A 39 9.64 -18.13 -23.77
C HIS A 39 8.60 -18.71 -22.80
N LEU A 40 8.67 -18.25 -21.54
CA LEU A 40 7.73 -18.51 -20.46
C LEU A 40 6.98 -17.22 -20.14
N ASP A 41 5.67 -17.29 -20.08
CA ASP A 41 4.84 -16.20 -19.57
C ASP A 41 4.67 -16.37 -18.06
N LEU A 42 5.08 -15.36 -17.28
CA LEU A 42 4.95 -15.38 -15.82
C LEU A 42 3.67 -14.64 -15.41
N TYR A 43 2.85 -15.30 -14.61
CA TYR A 43 1.59 -14.79 -14.08
C TYR A 43 1.60 -14.76 -12.56
N LEU A 44 0.93 -13.76 -12.00
CA LEU A 44 0.76 -13.53 -10.57
C LEU A 44 -0.72 -13.50 -10.22
N SER A 45 -1.10 -14.21 -9.17
CA SER A 45 -2.36 -13.98 -8.48
C SER A 45 -2.10 -13.49 -7.05
N LEU A 46 -2.78 -12.43 -6.64
CA LEU A 46 -2.75 -11.89 -5.28
C LEU A 46 -4.17 -11.74 -4.76
N ASN A 47 -4.43 -12.12 -3.52
CA ASN A 47 -5.68 -11.80 -2.83
C ASN A 47 -5.34 -10.98 -1.59
N PHE A 48 -5.73 -9.71 -1.60
CA PHE A 48 -5.54 -8.79 -0.47
C PHE A 48 -6.77 -8.78 0.42
N ASN A 49 -6.56 -8.82 1.73
CA ASN A 49 -7.60 -8.76 2.74
C ASN A 49 -6.98 -8.34 4.10
N GLU A 50 -7.75 -8.46 5.18
CA GLU A 50 -7.34 -8.11 6.54
C GLU A 50 -7.18 -9.36 7.41
N HIS A 51 -6.30 -9.29 8.40
CA HIS A 51 -6.05 -10.35 9.38
C HIS A 51 -6.18 -9.83 10.81
N TRP A 52 -6.73 -10.67 11.69
CA TRP A 52 -6.76 -10.43 13.13
C TRP A 52 -5.59 -11.13 13.80
N GLU A 53 -4.71 -10.35 14.44
CA GLU A 53 -3.56 -10.86 15.16
C GLU A 53 -3.72 -10.66 16.68
N PRO A 54 -3.64 -11.74 17.49
CA PRO A 54 -3.55 -11.63 18.94
C PRO A 54 -2.29 -10.88 19.37
N LEU A 55 -2.43 -9.89 20.26
CA LEU A 55 -1.32 -9.05 20.69
C LEU A 55 -1.64 -8.40 22.05
N LEU A 56 -0.68 -8.38 23.00
CA LEU A 56 -0.82 -7.68 24.29
C LEU A 56 -2.09 -8.05 25.09
N GLY A 57 -2.52 -9.32 25.00
CA GLY A 57 -3.73 -9.81 25.67
C GLY A 57 -5.06 -9.39 25.01
N GLY A 58 -5.01 -8.59 23.94
CA GLY A 58 -6.13 -8.28 23.06
C GLY A 58 -5.86 -8.78 21.64
N ARG A 59 -6.31 -8.02 20.64
CA ARG A 59 -6.03 -8.28 19.22
C ARG A 59 -6.06 -7.00 18.38
N VAL A 60 -5.25 -6.98 17.34
CA VAL A 60 -5.28 -5.95 16.28
C VAL A 60 -5.77 -6.54 14.98
N LYS A 61 -6.50 -5.74 14.21
CA LYS A 61 -6.80 -6.04 12.81
C LYS A 61 -5.93 -5.18 11.92
N PHE A 62 -5.23 -5.81 10.99
CA PHE A 62 -4.40 -5.09 10.03
C PHE A 62 -4.67 -5.56 8.60
N GLY A 63 -4.39 -4.68 7.65
CA GLY A 63 -4.30 -4.99 6.24
C GLY A 63 -3.18 -4.20 5.59
N LEU A 64 -3.02 -4.38 4.29
CA LEU A 64 -1.96 -3.73 3.52
C LEU A 64 -2.52 -2.57 2.71
N GLN A 65 -1.94 -1.38 2.81
CA GLN A 65 -2.19 -0.28 1.88
C GLN A 65 -1.23 -0.30 0.68
N GLY A 66 -0.21 -1.16 0.71
CA GLY A 66 0.74 -1.34 -0.37
C GLY A 66 1.67 -2.52 -0.14
N GLY A 67 2.78 -2.54 -0.86
CA GLY A 67 3.85 -3.53 -0.70
C GLY A 67 4.58 -3.75 -2.01
N THR A 68 5.70 -4.48 -1.94
CA THR A 68 6.54 -4.70 -3.12
C THR A 68 6.72 -6.18 -3.39
N LEU A 69 6.31 -6.63 -4.58
CA LEU A 69 6.74 -7.92 -5.11
C LEU A 69 8.11 -7.76 -5.76
N LYS A 70 9.11 -8.47 -5.27
CA LYS A 70 10.44 -8.57 -5.88
C LYS A 70 10.63 -9.96 -6.45
N LEU A 71 11.16 -10.03 -7.67
CA LEU A 71 11.66 -11.28 -8.22
C LEU A 71 13.19 -11.26 -8.22
N ASN A 72 13.79 -12.40 -7.92
CA ASN A 72 15.19 -12.67 -8.20
C ASN A 72 15.25 -13.75 -9.28
N LEU A 73 15.71 -13.36 -10.47
CA LEU A 73 15.77 -14.23 -11.64
C LEU A 73 17.19 -14.78 -11.78
N GLU A 74 17.34 -16.09 -11.58
CA GLU A 74 18.60 -16.77 -11.86
C GLU A 74 18.57 -17.36 -13.27
N ASN A 75 19.59 -17.06 -14.07
CA ASN A 75 19.75 -17.52 -15.46
C ASN A 75 18.67 -17.01 -16.44
N SER A 76 18.01 -15.91 -16.11
CA SER A 76 17.06 -15.22 -17.00
C SER A 76 16.99 -13.73 -16.68
N GLU A 77 16.31 -12.96 -17.53
CA GLU A 77 16.08 -11.53 -17.35
C GLU A 77 14.69 -11.13 -17.88
N MET A 78 14.11 -10.09 -17.27
CA MET A 78 12.86 -9.45 -17.66
C MET A 78 13.06 -7.94 -17.77
N PRO A 79 13.54 -7.45 -18.93
CA PRO A 79 13.71 -6.03 -19.20
C PRO A 79 12.40 -5.25 -19.04
N LEU A 80 12.49 -3.94 -18.78
CA LEU A 80 11.31 -3.09 -18.55
C LEU A 80 10.26 -3.23 -19.67
N ALA A 81 10.68 -3.33 -20.93
CA ALA A 81 9.79 -3.47 -22.08
C ALA A 81 9.01 -4.81 -22.13
N ALA A 82 9.47 -5.82 -21.39
CA ALA A 82 8.80 -7.12 -21.28
C ALA A 82 7.79 -7.17 -20.11
N ARG A 83 7.76 -6.14 -19.25
CA ARG A 83 6.89 -6.09 -18.07
C ARG A 83 5.51 -5.53 -18.46
N GLN A 84 4.45 -6.24 -18.08
CA GLN A 84 3.09 -5.93 -18.55
C GLN A 84 2.14 -5.46 -17.44
N LEU A 85 2.38 -5.85 -16.18
CA LEU A 85 1.57 -5.36 -15.05
C LEU A 85 2.04 -3.96 -14.63
N VAL A 86 1.30 -2.93 -15.05
CA VAL A 86 1.54 -1.51 -14.72
C VAL A 86 0.24 -0.71 -14.82
N GLY A 87 0.14 0.37 -14.05
CA GLY A 87 -1.02 1.26 -14.00
C GLY A 87 -2.08 0.82 -13.01
N ASP A 88 -3.27 1.40 -13.13
CA ASP A 88 -4.35 1.20 -12.17
C ASP A 88 -5.12 -0.08 -12.49
N VAL A 89 -5.29 -0.93 -11.49
CA VAL A 89 -5.92 -2.25 -11.61
C VAL A 89 -7.04 -2.35 -10.60
N GLN A 90 -8.26 -2.58 -11.10
CA GLN A 90 -9.41 -2.84 -10.26
C GLN A 90 -9.35 -4.28 -9.74
N LEU A 91 -9.27 -4.46 -8.42
CA LEU A 91 -9.32 -5.79 -7.80
C LEU A 91 -10.76 -6.33 -7.84
N SER A 92 -10.93 -7.59 -8.22
CA SER A 92 -12.25 -8.23 -8.13
C SER A 92 -12.60 -8.53 -6.67
N PRO A 93 -13.87 -8.74 -6.30
CA PRO A 93 -14.25 -9.09 -4.93
C PRO A 93 -13.42 -10.24 -4.37
N THR A 94 -13.13 -10.17 -3.07
CA THR A 94 -12.32 -11.13 -2.33
C THR A 94 -12.95 -12.52 -2.41
N GLU A 95 -12.19 -13.51 -2.86
CA GLU A 95 -12.55 -14.93 -2.71
C GLU A 95 -11.97 -15.42 -1.37
N THR A 96 -12.67 -16.32 -0.68
CA THR A 96 -12.09 -16.93 0.53
C THR A 96 -10.91 -17.81 0.18
N THR A 97 -9.90 -17.93 1.06
CA THR A 97 -8.72 -18.78 0.85
C THR A 97 -9.10 -20.24 0.51
N GLN A 98 -10.23 -20.74 1.05
CA GLN A 98 -10.78 -22.06 0.72
C GLN A 98 -11.35 -22.15 -0.71
N GLU A 99 -12.02 -21.10 -1.19
CA GLU A 99 -12.53 -21.01 -2.57
C GLU A 99 -11.37 -20.90 -3.58
N ILE A 100 -10.34 -20.11 -3.27
CA ILE A 100 -9.13 -19.96 -4.09
C ILE A 100 -8.35 -21.27 -4.18
N GLN A 101 -8.12 -21.96 -3.07
CA GLN A 101 -7.43 -23.26 -3.09
C GLN A 101 -8.22 -24.35 -3.82
N SER A 102 -9.56 -24.28 -3.79
CA SER A 102 -10.42 -25.20 -4.55
C SER A 102 -10.38 -24.94 -6.06
N SER A 103 -10.25 -23.69 -6.49
CA SER A 103 -10.14 -23.31 -7.90
C SER A 103 -8.71 -23.51 -8.45
N ALA A 104 -7.67 -23.30 -7.63
CA ALA A 104 -6.27 -23.59 -7.98
C ALA A 104 -5.99 -25.10 -8.13
N LYS A 105 -6.65 -25.97 -7.35
CA LYS A 105 -6.58 -27.43 -7.55
C LYS A 105 -7.31 -27.91 -8.81
N ALA A 106 -8.30 -27.16 -9.29
CA ALA A 106 -9.05 -27.48 -10.49
C ALA A 106 -8.32 -27.10 -11.80
N SER A 107 -7.16 -26.41 -11.74
CA SER A 107 -6.37 -26.08 -12.94
C SER A 107 -5.45 -27.20 -13.43
N SER A 108 -5.45 -28.36 -12.77
CA SER A 108 -4.79 -29.58 -13.24
C SER A 108 -5.85 -30.64 -13.59
N ALA A 109 -6.31 -30.61 -14.84
CA ALA A 109 -7.23 -31.57 -15.46
C ALA A 109 -8.70 -31.58 -14.96
N GLU A 110 -9.55 -30.73 -15.53
CA GLU A 110 -10.90 -31.07 -16.04
C GLU A 110 -11.62 -29.78 -16.49
N VAL A 111 -11.25 -29.28 -17.66
CA VAL A 111 -12.16 -28.45 -18.47
C VAL A 111 -13.14 -29.43 -19.11
N LEU A 112 -14.34 -29.59 -18.53
CA LEU A 112 -15.63 -29.88 -19.20
C LEU A 112 -16.66 -30.42 -18.18
N LEU A 113 -17.88 -29.85 -18.22
CA LEU A 113 -19.13 -30.26 -17.53
C LEU A 113 -19.25 -29.73 -16.08
N THR A 114 -20.18 -28.86 -15.68
CA THR A 114 -21.55 -28.60 -16.15
C THR A 114 -22.00 -27.18 -15.72
N GLU A 115 -22.63 -26.45 -16.65
CA GLU A 115 -23.17 -25.08 -16.45
C GLU A 115 -24.49 -25.02 -15.67
N ASN A 116 -24.98 -26.10 -15.05
CA ASN A 116 -26.36 -26.16 -14.56
C ASN A 116 -26.56 -26.14 -13.03
N GLN A 117 -25.58 -25.67 -12.25
CA GLN A 117 -25.77 -25.42 -10.81
C GLN A 117 -25.37 -24.02 -10.30
N ARG A 118 -24.99 -23.08 -11.18
CA ARG A 118 -24.69 -21.69 -10.78
C ARG A 118 -25.93 -20.85 -10.43
N SER A 119 -27.11 -21.18 -10.96
CA SER A 119 -28.28 -20.30 -10.88
C SER A 119 -29.03 -20.26 -9.53
N VAL A 120 -28.58 -20.99 -8.50
CA VAL A 120 -29.27 -21.04 -7.19
C VAL A 120 -28.45 -20.45 -6.03
N ARG A 121 -27.15 -20.17 -6.22
CA ARG A 121 -26.32 -19.49 -5.20
C ARG A 121 -26.12 -17.98 -5.45
N GLU A 122 -26.34 -17.51 -6.67
CA GLU A 122 -26.11 -16.11 -7.06
C GLU A 122 -27.05 -15.12 -6.35
N SER A 123 -28.25 -15.53 -5.91
CA SER A 123 -29.23 -14.60 -5.34
C SER A 123 -29.01 -14.21 -3.87
N ALA A 124 -28.09 -14.86 -3.15
CA ALA A 124 -27.78 -14.56 -1.74
C ALA A 124 -26.44 -13.82 -1.54
N GLN A 125 -25.47 -13.99 -2.44
CA GLN A 125 -24.15 -13.32 -2.37
C GLN A 125 -24.12 -11.96 -3.11
N GLU A 126 -25.02 -11.71 -4.07
CA GLU A 126 -25.04 -10.46 -4.84
C GLU A 126 -25.50 -9.20 -4.07
N LYS A 127 -26.03 -9.34 -2.85
CA LYS A 127 -26.50 -8.20 -2.05
C LYS A 127 -25.47 -7.65 -1.04
N ILE A 128 -24.31 -8.27 -0.88
CA ILE A 128 -23.27 -7.82 0.07
C ILE A 128 -21.95 -7.40 -0.64
N ALA A 129 -21.66 -7.90 -1.85
CA ALA A 129 -20.32 -7.83 -2.45
C ALA A 129 -20.06 -6.66 -3.45
N LYS A 130 -20.84 -5.58 -3.44
CA LYS A 130 -20.66 -4.46 -4.40
C LYS A 130 -19.73 -3.33 -3.93
N ASN A 131 -19.26 -3.33 -2.67
CA ASN A 131 -18.56 -2.19 -2.08
C ASN A 131 -17.12 -2.44 -1.60
N ASP A 132 -16.55 -3.63 -1.78
CA ASP A 132 -15.25 -4.00 -1.21
C ASP A 132 -14.09 -4.08 -2.22
N SER A 133 -14.33 -3.79 -3.50
CA SER A 133 -13.28 -3.82 -4.53
C SER A 133 -12.45 -2.53 -4.49
N THR A 134 -11.14 -2.68 -4.30
CA THR A 134 -10.20 -1.54 -4.27
C THR A 134 -9.53 -1.33 -5.61
N LEU A 135 -9.21 -0.06 -5.91
CA LEU A 135 -8.34 0.30 -7.02
C LEU A 135 -6.89 0.24 -6.51
N CYS A 136 -6.05 -0.49 -7.23
CA CYS A 136 -4.64 -0.68 -6.90
C CYS A 136 -3.79 -0.09 -8.01
N HIS A 137 -2.95 0.89 -7.69
CA HIS A 137 -1.94 1.37 -8.61
C HIS A 137 -0.72 0.44 -8.56
N VAL A 138 -0.24 0.00 -9.74
CA VAL A 138 0.96 -0.82 -9.86
C VAL A 138 2.02 -0.08 -10.66
N SER A 139 3.21 0.07 -10.09
CA SER A 139 4.38 0.62 -10.78
C SER A 139 5.51 -0.40 -10.84
N THR A 140 6.31 -0.33 -11.89
CA THR A 140 7.46 -1.23 -12.07
C THR A 140 8.74 -0.53 -11.63
N ILE A 141 9.57 -1.26 -10.89
CA ILE A 141 10.86 -0.80 -10.35
C ILE A 141 11.91 -1.91 -10.52
N GLY A 142 13.18 -1.62 -10.20
CA GLY A 142 14.28 -2.58 -10.30
C GLY A 142 14.77 -2.88 -11.73
N ASP A 143 15.83 -3.69 -11.84
CA ASP A 143 16.52 -3.99 -13.11
C ASP A 143 16.03 -5.28 -13.79
N ALA A 144 16.61 -5.64 -14.93
CA ALA A 144 16.18 -6.80 -15.71
C ALA A 144 16.36 -8.15 -14.98
N THR A 145 17.33 -8.27 -14.07
CA THR A 145 17.57 -9.50 -13.29
C THR A 145 16.81 -9.53 -11.97
N LYS A 146 16.47 -8.35 -11.44
CA LYS A 146 15.69 -8.16 -10.22
C LYS A 146 14.49 -7.24 -10.46
N PRO A 147 13.52 -7.66 -11.30
CA PRO A 147 12.34 -6.86 -11.55
C PRO A 147 11.46 -6.84 -10.30
N ALA A 148 10.80 -5.72 -10.06
CA ALA A 148 9.90 -5.56 -8.94
C ALA A 148 8.68 -4.72 -9.30
N TRP A 149 7.60 -4.93 -8.54
CA TRP A 149 6.32 -4.25 -8.68
C TRP A 149 5.93 -3.66 -7.33
N SER A 150 5.74 -2.35 -7.30
CA SER A 150 5.17 -1.66 -6.14
C SER A 150 3.67 -1.57 -6.31
N PHE A 151 2.95 -2.08 -5.33
CA PHE A 151 1.50 -2.01 -5.22
C PHE A 151 1.17 -0.91 -4.22
N ALA A 152 0.23 -0.05 -4.57
CA ALA A 152 -0.27 0.99 -3.68
C ALA A 152 -1.77 1.14 -3.85
N ILE A 153 -2.45 1.40 -2.74
CA ILE A 153 -3.87 1.74 -2.78
C ILE A 153 -4.09 3.06 -3.50
N GLU A 154 -5.12 3.09 -4.33
CA GLU A 154 -5.60 4.29 -4.98
C GLU A 154 -7.05 4.57 -4.54
N GLY A 155 -7.29 5.77 -4.03
CA GLY A 155 -8.62 6.21 -3.57
C GLY A 155 -8.87 6.13 -2.06
N GLY A 156 -10.16 6.13 -1.68
CA GLY A 156 -10.62 6.46 -0.33
C GLY A 156 -10.50 5.34 0.71
N GLN A 157 -10.30 4.09 0.28
CA GLN A 157 -10.21 2.94 1.18
C GLN A 157 -8.89 2.95 1.97
N PRO A 158 -8.84 2.32 3.17
CA PRO A 158 -7.64 2.33 4.02
C PRO A 158 -6.66 1.19 3.69
N VAL A 159 -7.13 0.10 3.08
CA VAL A 159 -6.34 -1.09 2.75
C VAL A 159 -6.79 -1.68 1.42
N LEU A 160 -5.87 -2.32 0.71
CA LEU A 160 -6.14 -3.13 -0.47
C LEU A 160 -7.04 -4.29 -0.07
N LYS A 161 -8.12 -4.47 -0.83
CA LYS A 161 -9.06 -5.59 -0.73
C LYS A 161 -9.44 -6.08 -2.11
N GLY A 162 -9.37 -7.39 -2.26
CA GLY A 162 -9.81 -8.09 -3.46
C GLY A 162 -8.72 -8.91 -4.12
N LEU A 163 -9.12 -9.58 -5.19
CA LEU A 163 -8.33 -10.53 -5.95
C LEU A 163 -7.79 -9.87 -7.24
N LEU A 164 -6.48 -9.91 -7.41
CA LEU A 164 -5.78 -9.80 -8.67
C LEU A 164 -5.59 -11.22 -9.21
N LYS A 165 -6.34 -11.60 -10.25
CA LYS A 165 -6.34 -12.97 -10.77
C LYS A 165 -5.49 -13.09 -12.03
N SER A 166 -4.46 -13.94 -11.98
CA SER A 166 -3.63 -14.33 -13.13
C SER A 166 -3.18 -13.13 -13.98
N ALA A 167 -2.60 -12.13 -13.33
CA ALA A 167 -2.04 -10.98 -14.01
C ALA A 167 -0.67 -11.31 -14.60
N LYS A 168 -0.48 -11.06 -15.90
CA LYS A 168 0.80 -11.31 -16.57
C LYS A 168 1.84 -10.29 -16.09
N LEU A 169 2.88 -10.78 -15.42
CA LEU A 169 4.02 -9.97 -15.00
C LEU A 169 4.91 -9.61 -16.18
N GLY A 170 5.22 -10.61 -17.02
CA GLY A 170 6.04 -10.43 -18.21
C GLY A 170 6.53 -11.76 -18.78
N GLU A 171 7.47 -11.65 -19.71
CA GLU A 171 7.99 -12.77 -20.50
C GLU A 171 9.45 -13.06 -20.13
N LEU A 172 9.81 -14.34 -20.09
CA LEU A 172 11.15 -14.84 -19.75
C LEU A 172 11.64 -15.82 -20.80
N ALA A 173 12.95 -15.91 -21.01
CA ALA A 173 13.51 -16.95 -21.88
C ALA A 173 13.25 -18.35 -21.28
N ALA A 174 12.82 -19.31 -22.12
CA ALA A 174 12.61 -20.70 -21.71
C ALA A 174 13.94 -21.46 -21.60
N LYS A 175 14.69 -21.17 -20.54
CA LYS A 175 15.94 -21.84 -20.15
C LYS A 175 15.82 -22.31 -18.70
N PRO A 176 16.63 -23.31 -18.26
CA PRO A 176 16.69 -23.68 -16.86
C PRO A 176 16.87 -22.46 -15.97
N LEU A 177 15.86 -22.15 -15.17
CA LEU A 177 15.82 -20.92 -14.38
C LEU A 177 15.17 -21.16 -13.03
N ARG A 178 15.53 -20.30 -12.09
CA ARG A 178 14.94 -20.21 -10.76
C ARG A 178 14.39 -18.81 -10.59
N ILE A 179 13.13 -18.73 -10.21
CA ILE A 179 12.45 -17.49 -9.83
C ILE A 179 12.18 -17.59 -8.35
N GLU A 180 12.78 -16.69 -7.59
CA GLU A 180 12.40 -16.45 -6.21
C GLU A 180 11.58 -15.17 -6.16
N ALA A 181 10.36 -15.28 -5.66
CA ALA A 181 9.45 -14.18 -5.53
C ALA A 181 9.19 -13.90 -4.06
N VAL A 182 9.33 -12.64 -3.69
CA VAL A 182 9.21 -12.19 -2.31
C VAL A 182 8.30 -10.98 -2.29
N PHE A 183 7.23 -11.06 -1.51
CA PHE A 183 6.38 -9.92 -1.21
C PHE A 183 6.85 -9.30 0.11
N GLU A 184 7.48 -8.14 0.00
CA GLU A 184 7.98 -7.38 1.14
C GLU A 184 7.00 -6.27 1.52
N VAL A 185 6.93 -5.99 2.82
CA VAL A 185 6.12 -4.91 3.38
C VAL A 185 6.99 -4.02 4.28
N ALA A 186 6.96 -2.72 3.99
CA ALA A 186 7.53 -1.69 4.84
C ALA A 186 6.49 -1.24 5.89
N LYS A 187 6.95 -0.50 6.91
CA LYS A 187 6.06 0.07 7.94
C LYS A 187 4.95 0.95 7.36
N GLN A 188 5.22 1.64 6.24
CA GLN A 188 4.23 2.45 5.53
C GLN A 188 3.20 1.64 4.77
N ASP A 189 3.43 0.35 4.52
CA ASP A 189 2.50 -0.49 3.77
C ASP A 189 1.42 -1.12 4.66
N ILE A 190 1.55 -1.01 5.98
CA ILE A 190 0.69 -1.66 6.95
C ILE A 190 -0.25 -0.63 7.56
N TYR A 191 -1.55 -0.96 7.57
CA TYR A 191 -2.59 -0.12 8.16
C TYR A 191 -3.39 -0.93 9.19
N LEU A 192 -3.55 -0.36 10.39
CA LEU A 192 -4.41 -0.94 11.41
C LEU A 192 -5.85 -0.46 11.21
N THR A 193 -6.74 -1.40 10.93
CA THR A 193 -8.15 -1.11 10.67
C THR A 193 -9.01 -1.21 11.93
N ASP A 194 -8.57 -2.00 12.90
CA ASP A 194 -9.31 -2.19 14.16
C ASP A 194 -8.37 -2.66 15.29
N ALA A 195 -8.81 -2.48 16.53
CA ALA A 195 -8.09 -2.91 17.73
C ALA A 195 -9.08 -3.19 18.87
N GLU A 196 -8.95 -4.36 19.51
CA GLU A 196 -9.83 -4.78 20.59
C GLU A 196 -9.02 -5.20 21.82
N GLY A 197 -9.37 -4.65 22.98
CA GLY A 197 -8.82 -5.07 24.27
C GLY A 197 -7.37 -4.66 24.55
N LEU A 198 -6.79 -3.74 23.78
CA LEU A 198 -5.37 -3.33 23.92
C LEU A 198 -5.14 -2.19 24.91
N TRP A 199 -6.13 -1.31 25.07
CA TRP A 199 -6.04 -0.13 25.94
C TRP A 199 -7.43 0.31 26.43
N PRO A 200 -7.49 1.16 27.48
CA PRO A 200 -8.73 1.73 27.96
C PRO A 200 -9.45 2.57 26.90
N HIS A 201 -10.76 2.78 27.06
CA HIS A 201 -11.55 3.59 26.14
C HIS A 201 -11.21 5.10 26.17
N GLU A 202 -10.58 5.57 27.25
CA GLU A 202 -10.22 6.98 27.43
C GLU A 202 -8.75 7.20 27.04
N ILE A 203 -8.46 7.17 25.74
CA ILE A 203 -7.19 7.65 25.18
C ILE A 203 -7.44 8.80 24.21
N THR A 204 -6.50 9.72 24.14
CA THR A 204 -6.58 10.88 23.24
C THR A 204 -6.33 10.47 21.78
N PRO A 205 -6.72 11.29 20.78
CA PRO A 205 -6.35 11.05 19.39
C PRO A 205 -4.83 10.90 19.19
N ASN A 206 -4.03 11.70 19.89
CA ASN A 206 -2.57 11.63 19.78
C ASN A 206 -2.03 10.31 20.35
N GLN A 207 -2.48 9.89 21.54
CA GLN A 207 -2.13 8.59 22.10
C GLN A 207 -2.55 7.46 21.15
N HIS A 208 -3.77 7.52 20.60
CA HIS A 208 -4.28 6.51 19.68
C HIS A 208 -3.39 6.38 18.42
N SER A 209 -2.98 7.49 17.82
CA SER A 209 -2.11 7.47 16.63
C SER A 209 -0.70 6.96 16.93
N ILE A 210 -0.12 7.33 18.07
CA ILE A 210 1.19 6.82 18.50
C ILE A 210 1.12 5.32 18.81
N LEU A 211 0.09 4.88 19.54
CA LEU A 211 -0.14 3.48 19.86
C LEU A 211 -0.34 2.65 18.59
N GLY A 212 -1.20 3.10 17.68
CA GLY A 212 -1.38 2.44 16.40
C GLY A 212 -0.06 2.32 15.64
N ARG A 213 0.76 3.37 15.66
CA ARG A 213 2.03 3.34 14.94
C ARG A 213 3.08 2.42 15.54
N ILE A 214 3.23 2.39 16.87
CA ILE A 214 4.19 1.49 17.51
C ILE A 214 3.81 0.02 17.30
N LEU A 215 2.51 -0.30 17.30
CA LEU A 215 2.03 -1.64 16.96
C LEU A 215 2.38 -2.00 15.51
N THR A 216 2.19 -1.08 14.55
CA THR A 216 2.61 -1.29 13.16
C THR A 216 4.11 -1.57 13.04
N VAL A 217 4.95 -0.79 13.71
CA VAL A 217 6.41 -1.01 13.72
C VAL A 217 6.76 -2.36 14.33
N TYR A 218 6.08 -2.76 15.39
CA TYR A 218 6.26 -4.07 16.01
C TYR A 218 5.87 -5.23 15.07
N LEU A 219 4.68 -5.18 14.46
CA LEU A 219 4.20 -6.18 13.51
C LEU A 219 5.18 -6.29 12.33
N GLN A 220 5.62 -5.16 11.79
CA GLN A 220 6.55 -5.14 10.68
C GLN A 220 7.87 -5.85 11.03
N LYS A 221 8.50 -5.46 12.14
CA LYS A 221 9.84 -5.95 12.50
C LYS A 221 9.83 -7.41 12.97
N ASN A 222 8.83 -7.79 13.76
CA ASN A 222 8.83 -9.09 14.44
C ASN A 222 7.93 -10.11 13.75
N GLN A 223 6.98 -9.66 12.94
CA GLN A 223 6.02 -10.55 12.32
C GLN A 223 6.13 -10.59 10.80
N LEU A 224 6.30 -9.47 10.12
CA LEU A 224 6.16 -9.39 8.65
C LEU A 224 7.51 -9.29 7.91
N GLN A 225 8.62 -9.30 8.64
CA GLN A 225 9.97 -9.31 8.08
C GLN A 225 10.68 -10.67 8.28
N PRO A 226 11.63 -11.03 7.38
CA PRO A 226 12.11 -10.25 6.23
C PRO A 226 11.11 -10.16 5.07
N ASP A 227 10.12 -11.06 5.04
CA ASP A 227 9.10 -11.13 4.02
C ASP A 227 7.76 -11.61 4.58
N LEU A 228 6.67 -11.12 3.98
CA LEU A 228 5.32 -11.54 4.34
C LEU A 228 4.97 -12.87 3.66
N SER A 229 5.34 -12.98 2.40
CA SER A 229 5.01 -14.10 1.53
C SER A 229 6.14 -14.32 0.53
N TRP A 230 6.48 -15.58 0.28
CA TRP A 230 7.45 -15.92 -0.76
C TRP A 230 7.06 -17.19 -1.50
N ALA A 231 7.51 -17.31 -2.75
CA ALA A 231 7.34 -18.48 -3.57
C ALA A 231 8.59 -18.73 -4.43
N ILE A 232 8.96 -20.00 -4.59
CA ILE A 232 10.04 -20.42 -5.50
C ILE A 232 9.46 -21.26 -6.63
N LEU A 233 9.78 -20.85 -7.85
CA LEU A 233 9.40 -21.52 -9.08
C LEU A 233 10.66 -21.93 -9.83
N CYS A 234 10.77 -23.22 -10.12
CA CYS A 234 11.88 -23.79 -10.89
C CYS A 234 11.35 -24.33 -12.21
N TYR A 235 12.02 -23.96 -13.30
CA TYR A 235 11.83 -24.54 -14.61
C TYR A 235 13.11 -25.28 -15.01
N ASP A 236 13.02 -26.58 -15.24
CA ASP A 236 14.17 -27.46 -15.57
C ASP A 236 15.40 -27.31 -14.65
N SER A 237 15.17 -26.95 -13.38
CA SER A 237 16.20 -26.69 -12.36
C SER A 237 15.93 -27.55 -11.10
N PRO A 238 16.96 -28.03 -10.38
CA PRO A 238 16.79 -28.87 -9.20
C PRO A 238 16.06 -28.16 -8.04
N ARG A 239 15.46 -28.97 -7.16
CA ARG A 239 14.79 -28.52 -5.92
C ARG A 239 15.82 -27.99 -4.90
N VAL A 240 15.63 -26.76 -4.40
CA VAL A 240 16.43 -26.15 -3.32
C VAL A 240 15.51 -25.48 -2.28
N GLU A 241 15.52 -25.99 -1.05
CA GLU A 241 14.71 -25.47 0.07
C GLU A 241 15.28 -24.15 0.62
N ARG A 242 14.41 -23.21 0.99
CA ARG A 242 14.82 -21.99 1.70
C ARG A 242 14.89 -22.28 3.21
N ARG A 243 15.98 -21.88 3.88
CA ARG A 243 16.10 -22.04 5.35
C ARG A 243 15.21 -21.03 6.08
N GLU A 244 14.38 -21.52 6.98
CA GLU A 244 13.57 -20.70 7.88
C GLU A 244 14.45 -19.95 8.91
N VAL A 245 14.02 -18.74 9.28
CA VAL A 245 14.64 -17.92 10.33
C VAL A 245 13.71 -17.95 11.55
N GLU A 246 14.21 -18.40 12.70
CA GLU A 246 13.46 -18.39 13.97
C GLU A 246 13.30 -16.96 14.52
N ILE A 247 12.13 -16.68 15.10
CA ILE A 247 11.78 -15.38 15.72
C ILE A 247 11.80 -15.51 17.25
N VAL A 248 12.27 -14.45 17.93
CA VAL A 248 12.67 -14.41 19.35
C VAL A 248 11.52 -13.93 20.27
N PRO A 249 11.23 -14.60 21.42
CA PRO A 249 10.12 -14.27 22.33
C PRO A 249 10.18 -12.93 23.12
N GLN A 250 11.30 -12.19 23.10
CA GLN A 250 11.54 -11.08 24.04
C GLN A 250 10.83 -9.76 23.66
N ALA A 251 10.39 -9.61 22.42
CA ALA A 251 9.92 -8.34 21.87
C ALA A 251 8.55 -7.86 22.40
N GLU A 252 7.66 -8.77 22.81
CA GLU A 252 6.28 -8.40 23.20
C GLU A 252 6.22 -7.72 24.59
N SER A 253 7.08 -8.14 25.53
CA SER A 253 7.15 -7.49 26.85
C SER A 253 7.66 -6.05 26.75
N GLU A 254 8.67 -5.80 25.90
CA GLU A 254 9.18 -4.44 25.65
C GLU A 254 8.09 -3.55 25.02
N LEU A 255 7.26 -4.11 24.13
CA LEU A 255 6.12 -3.40 23.55
C LEU A 255 5.09 -3.01 24.62
N GLN A 256 4.73 -3.94 25.52
CA GLN A 256 3.78 -3.67 26.60
C GLN A 256 4.25 -2.51 27.48
N GLU A 257 5.53 -2.48 27.86
CA GLU A 257 6.10 -1.41 28.69
C GLU A 257 5.99 -0.03 27.99
N ILE A 258 6.20 0.02 26.67
CA ILE A 258 6.05 1.25 25.89
C ILE A 258 4.58 1.69 25.85
N VAL A 259 3.65 0.76 25.61
CA VAL A 259 2.21 1.04 25.60
C VAL A 259 1.76 1.62 26.94
N ASP A 260 2.17 1.01 28.05
CA ASP A 260 1.82 1.48 29.40
C ASP A 260 2.38 2.89 29.67
N ARG A 261 3.60 3.19 29.20
CA ARG A 261 4.21 4.53 29.31
C ARG A 261 3.47 5.60 28.51
N ILE A 262 2.94 5.25 27.32
CA ILE A 262 2.15 6.17 26.49
C ILE A 262 0.80 6.46 27.15
N ILE A 263 0.10 5.41 27.61
CA ILE A 263 -1.20 5.55 28.25
C ILE A 263 -1.08 6.33 29.56
N GLY A 264 -0.03 6.07 30.35
CA GLY A 264 0.25 6.76 31.61
C GLY A 264 0.92 8.14 31.47
N ALA A 265 1.15 8.62 30.24
CA ALA A 265 1.84 9.89 30.01
C ALA A 265 1.01 11.08 30.55
N LYS A 266 1.71 12.06 31.15
CA LYS A 266 1.08 13.30 31.65
C LYS A 266 0.97 14.40 30.59
N THR A 267 1.17 14.04 29.33
CA THR A 267 1.21 14.93 28.19
C THR A 267 0.37 14.34 27.08
N ASP A 268 -0.27 15.21 26.31
CA ASP A 268 -0.93 14.84 25.07
C ASP A 268 -0.19 15.42 23.86
N ASN A 269 0.99 16.01 24.05
CA ASN A 269 1.75 16.54 22.93
C ASN A 269 2.28 15.39 22.07
N PHE A 270 1.96 15.42 20.77
CA PHE A 270 2.35 14.37 19.83
C PHE A 270 3.86 14.10 19.81
N ALA A 271 4.69 15.14 19.76
CA ALA A 271 6.14 14.98 19.70
C ALA A 271 6.72 14.40 21.00
N GLU A 272 6.14 14.72 22.16
CA GLU A 272 6.53 14.11 23.43
C GLU A 272 6.10 12.64 23.51
N LEU A 273 4.89 12.31 23.06
CA LEU A 273 4.41 10.92 23.00
C LEU A 273 5.24 10.08 22.02
N ALA A 274 5.59 10.62 20.85
CA ALA A 274 6.50 9.98 19.89
C ALA A 274 7.86 9.68 20.53
N LYS A 275 8.44 10.61 21.30
CA LYS A 275 9.68 10.38 22.06
C LYS A 275 9.53 9.28 23.11
N ILE A 276 8.39 9.23 23.82
CA ILE A 276 8.10 8.14 24.78
C ILE A 276 8.09 6.79 24.07
N ALA A 277 7.49 6.73 22.88
CA ALA A 277 7.41 5.55 22.02
C ALA A 277 8.71 5.21 21.27
N ASN A 278 9.75 6.05 21.38
CA ASN A 278 10.97 5.96 20.58
C ASN A 278 10.69 5.95 19.07
N LEU A 279 9.74 6.78 18.64
CA LEU A 279 9.39 7.04 17.25
C LEU A 279 9.89 8.42 16.84
N ASN A 280 10.43 8.52 15.62
CA ASN A 280 10.83 9.77 15.00
C ASN A 280 9.70 10.25 14.06
N PRO A 281 9.08 11.42 14.33
CA PRO A 281 8.06 12.01 13.45
C PRO A 281 8.44 12.05 11.96
N ALA A 282 9.71 12.31 11.63
CA ALA A 282 10.16 12.43 10.25
C ALA A 282 10.34 11.09 9.53
N GLU A 283 10.69 10.02 10.25
CA GLU A 283 11.03 8.74 9.64
C GLU A 283 9.93 7.69 9.81
N ASP A 284 9.21 7.77 10.92
CA ASP A 284 8.36 6.69 11.36
C ASP A 284 6.91 6.85 10.97
N PHE A 285 6.43 7.95 10.39
CA PHE A 285 4.98 8.16 10.21
C PHE A 285 4.45 8.00 8.77
N GLY A 286 5.28 7.52 7.83
CA GLY A 286 4.81 7.12 6.49
C GLY A 286 3.64 6.12 6.56
N GLY A 287 2.56 6.39 5.84
CA GLY A 287 1.33 5.60 5.84
C GLY A 287 0.54 5.60 7.15
N ALA A 288 0.91 6.38 8.16
CA ALA A 288 0.28 6.34 9.48
C ALA A 288 -1.14 6.94 9.48
N ASN A 289 -1.99 6.43 10.38
CA ASN A 289 -3.31 7.02 10.65
C ASN A 289 -3.21 8.10 11.73
N LEU A 290 -3.23 9.36 11.30
CA LEU A 290 -3.13 10.58 12.10
C LEU A 290 -4.43 11.41 12.05
N ARG A 291 -5.56 10.73 11.81
CA ARG A 291 -6.88 11.35 11.69
C ARG A 291 -7.25 12.07 12.98
N GLY A 292 -7.62 13.34 12.88
CA GLY A 292 -8.05 14.15 14.03
C GLY A 292 -6.97 14.39 15.10
N THR A 293 -5.71 14.07 14.79
CA THR A 293 -4.57 14.27 15.70
C THR A 293 -4.25 15.76 15.81
N THR A 294 -3.81 16.21 16.98
CA THR A 294 -3.26 17.56 17.20
C THR A 294 -1.76 17.53 16.98
N LEU A 295 -1.33 18.12 15.87
CA LEU A 295 0.01 18.11 15.29
C LEU A 295 0.51 19.54 15.02
N SER A 296 -0.07 20.54 15.69
CA SER A 296 0.30 21.94 15.51
C SER A 296 1.77 22.18 15.86
N ALA A 297 2.44 22.96 15.01
CA ALA A 297 3.86 23.29 15.09
C ALA A 297 4.81 22.07 15.16
N VAL A 298 4.37 20.88 14.74
CA VAL A 298 5.26 19.72 14.65
C VAL A 298 6.18 19.87 13.44
N ASP A 299 7.45 19.56 13.65
CA ASP A 299 8.47 19.49 12.60
C ASP A 299 8.42 18.13 11.90
N PHE A 300 7.94 18.15 10.67
CA PHE A 300 7.95 17.07 9.68
C PHE A 300 8.80 17.45 8.46
N SER A 301 9.78 18.36 8.62
CA SER A 301 10.70 18.68 7.53
C SER A 301 11.49 17.44 7.11
N ASP A 302 11.70 17.30 5.80
CA ASP A 302 12.35 16.13 5.16
C ASP A 302 11.65 14.77 5.43
N ALA A 303 10.46 14.77 6.00
CA ALA A 303 9.80 13.55 6.44
C ALA A 303 9.29 12.70 5.26
N ASN A 304 9.34 11.37 5.42
CA ASN A 304 8.59 10.48 4.54
C ASN A 304 7.22 10.15 5.15
N LEU A 305 6.20 10.85 4.67
CA LEU A 305 4.81 10.78 5.09
C LEU A 305 3.89 10.32 3.95
N GLN A 306 4.45 9.63 2.95
CA GLN A 306 3.70 9.09 1.82
C GLN A 306 2.49 8.29 2.32
N GLY A 307 1.31 8.59 1.77
CA GLY A 307 0.05 7.92 2.10
C GLY A 307 -0.49 8.16 3.53
N ALA A 308 0.16 8.99 4.35
CA ALA A 308 -0.33 9.25 5.71
C ALA A 308 -1.71 9.92 5.71
N ASN A 309 -2.53 9.58 6.70
CA ASN A 309 -3.90 10.07 6.81
C ASN A 309 -4.03 11.11 7.93
N PHE A 310 -4.11 12.37 7.53
CA PHE A 310 -4.26 13.56 8.37
C PHE A 310 -5.69 14.13 8.37
N ARG A 311 -6.70 13.37 7.92
CA ARG A 311 -8.07 13.91 7.80
C ARG A 311 -8.57 14.54 9.10
N GLY A 312 -9.00 15.79 9.03
CA GLY A 312 -9.47 16.57 10.18
C GLY A 312 -8.44 16.81 11.28
N ALA A 313 -7.14 16.59 11.03
CA ALA A 313 -6.08 16.90 11.98
C ALA A 313 -5.90 18.41 12.13
N ASP A 314 -5.43 18.85 13.30
CA ASP A 314 -4.88 20.20 13.49
C ASP A 314 -3.38 20.13 13.17
N LEU A 315 -2.98 20.77 12.09
CA LEU A 315 -1.62 20.87 11.57
C LEU A 315 -1.22 22.34 11.41
N SER A 316 -1.85 23.22 12.19
CA SER A 316 -1.53 24.65 12.16
C SER A 316 -0.05 24.88 12.47
N ASP A 317 0.60 25.73 11.67
CA ASP A 317 2.03 26.05 11.75
C ASP A 317 3.00 24.85 11.68
N ALA A 318 2.56 23.66 11.26
CA ALA A 318 3.44 22.50 11.07
C ALA A 318 4.43 22.73 9.91
N ASP A 319 5.64 22.18 10.03
CA ASP A 319 6.65 22.25 8.97
C ASP A 319 6.71 20.93 8.20
N PHE A 320 6.37 20.97 6.92
CA PHE A 320 6.47 19.88 5.95
C PHE A 320 7.45 20.22 4.81
N SER A 321 8.35 21.18 5.01
CA SER A 321 9.31 21.57 3.98
C SER A 321 10.14 20.36 3.53
N GLU A 322 10.30 20.19 2.21
CA GLU A 322 10.99 19.06 1.57
C GLU A 322 10.40 17.65 1.89
N ALA A 323 9.23 17.57 2.55
CA ALA A 323 8.63 16.29 2.91
C ALA A 323 8.04 15.55 1.70
N ASN A 324 8.10 14.22 1.72
CA ASN A 324 7.35 13.37 0.80
C ASN A 324 5.95 13.11 1.37
N LEU A 325 4.94 13.69 0.73
CA LEU A 325 3.53 13.65 1.07
C LEU A 325 2.68 13.06 -0.07
N GLN A 326 3.30 12.29 -0.97
CA GLN A 326 2.58 11.69 -2.09
C GLN A 326 1.37 10.89 -1.60
N ASN A 327 0.21 11.14 -2.18
CA ASN A 327 -1.07 10.49 -1.84
C ASN A 327 -1.51 10.65 -0.36
N ALA A 328 -0.94 11.60 0.39
CA ALA A 328 -1.38 11.89 1.75
C ALA A 328 -2.82 12.44 1.78
N LYS A 329 -3.56 12.15 2.85
CA LYS A 329 -4.99 12.48 2.99
C LYS A 329 -5.16 13.60 4.03
N PHE A 330 -5.38 14.83 3.58
CA PHE A 330 -5.58 16.03 4.40
C PHE A 330 -7.03 16.51 4.44
N GLY A 331 -7.99 15.74 3.92
CA GLY A 331 -9.40 16.13 3.85
C GLY A 331 -9.94 16.76 5.15
N GLY A 332 -10.35 18.03 5.08
CA GLY A 332 -10.86 18.80 6.22
C GLY A 332 -9.86 19.16 7.32
N ALA A 333 -8.56 18.98 7.11
CA ALA A 333 -7.52 19.34 8.08
C ALA A 333 -7.33 20.87 8.18
N ASP A 334 -6.87 21.34 9.35
CA ASP A 334 -6.39 22.70 9.51
C ASP A 334 -4.88 22.76 9.26
N LEU A 335 -4.48 23.32 8.13
CA LEU A 335 -3.08 23.53 7.70
C LEU A 335 -2.74 25.02 7.71
N SER A 336 -3.45 25.83 8.51
CA SER A 336 -3.26 27.27 8.52
C SER A 336 -1.83 27.61 8.99
N GLY A 337 -1.12 28.42 8.22
CA GLY A 337 0.28 28.79 8.51
C GLY A 337 1.33 27.71 8.25
N ALA A 338 0.94 26.50 7.79
CA ALA A 338 1.87 25.41 7.58
C ALA A 338 2.90 25.70 6.46
N PHE A 339 4.09 25.12 6.58
CA PHE A 339 5.17 25.25 5.62
C PHE A 339 5.27 23.99 4.75
N PHE A 340 5.20 24.15 3.44
CA PHE A 340 5.30 23.09 2.43
C PHE A 340 6.37 23.42 1.37
N GLY A 341 7.39 24.21 1.74
CA GLY A 341 8.42 24.62 0.80
C GLY A 341 9.04 23.41 0.11
N ASN A 342 8.93 23.34 -1.23
CA ASN A 342 9.42 22.22 -2.06
C ASN A 342 8.89 20.81 -1.68
N ALA A 343 7.84 20.70 -0.87
CA ALA A 343 7.26 19.42 -0.49
C ALA A 343 6.63 18.69 -1.69
N ASP A 344 6.65 17.36 -1.69
CA ASP A 344 6.03 16.53 -2.73
C ASP A 344 4.62 16.07 -2.33
N LEU A 345 3.59 16.78 -2.76
CA LEU A 345 2.18 16.49 -2.52
C LEU A 345 1.49 15.85 -3.74
N LYS A 346 2.23 15.17 -4.63
CA LYS A 346 1.62 14.54 -5.82
C LYS A 346 0.47 13.61 -5.41
N GLY A 347 -0.70 13.82 -6.02
CA GLY A 347 -1.91 13.03 -5.75
C GLY A 347 -2.50 13.18 -4.35
N ALA A 348 -2.05 14.16 -3.55
CA ALA A 348 -2.58 14.37 -2.20
C ALA A 348 -4.07 14.82 -2.23
N ASP A 349 -4.84 14.37 -1.25
CA ASP A 349 -6.25 14.74 -1.05
C ASP A 349 -6.36 15.86 -0.02
N LEU A 350 -6.47 17.11 -0.47
CA LEU A 350 -6.62 18.30 0.37
C LEU A 350 -8.07 18.77 0.47
N HIS A 351 -9.07 18.02 -0.01
CA HIS A 351 -10.44 18.53 -0.13
C HIS A 351 -10.93 19.16 1.19
N ARG A 352 -11.53 20.35 1.13
CA ARG A 352 -12.01 21.10 2.32
C ARG A 352 -10.96 21.44 3.39
N ALA A 353 -9.67 21.25 3.15
CA ALA A 353 -8.64 21.66 4.08
C ALA A 353 -8.52 23.20 4.14
N SER A 354 -7.99 23.72 5.25
CA SER A 354 -7.62 25.13 5.38
C SER A 354 -6.13 25.31 5.17
N LEU A 355 -5.71 25.92 4.05
CA LEU A 355 -4.32 26.33 3.77
C LEU A 355 -4.14 27.85 3.96
N ALA A 356 -4.95 28.49 4.79
CA ALA A 356 -4.85 29.93 5.02
C ALA A 356 -3.44 30.30 5.51
N LEU A 357 -2.80 31.30 4.91
CA LEU A 357 -1.42 31.74 5.23
C LEU A 357 -0.33 30.69 5.00
N ALA A 358 -0.65 29.51 4.45
CA ALA A 358 0.34 28.44 4.25
C ALA A 358 1.34 28.80 3.14
N ASN A 359 2.57 28.31 3.28
CA ASN A 359 3.62 28.47 2.27
C ASN A 359 3.81 27.20 1.44
N LEU A 360 3.28 27.16 0.21
CA LEU A 360 3.47 26.06 -0.74
C LEU A 360 4.45 26.42 -1.87
N SER A 361 5.40 27.34 -1.61
CA SER A 361 6.35 27.74 -2.63
C SER A 361 7.18 26.56 -3.14
N GLY A 362 7.18 26.33 -4.45
CA GLY A 362 7.92 25.22 -5.08
C GLY A 362 7.35 23.83 -4.83
N ALA A 363 6.23 23.69 -4.10
CA ALA A 363 5.63 22.38 -3.82
C ALA A 363 5.14 21.68 -5.10
N ASN A 364 5.21 20.36 -5.12
CA ASN A 364 4.64 19.54 -6.19
C ASN A 364 3.21 19.12 -5.86
N LEU A 365 2.22 19.77 -6.46
CA LEU A 365 0.78 19.47 -6.31
C LEU A 365 0.22 18.72 -7.53
N CYS A 366 1.07 18.09 -8.34
CA CYS A 366 0.64 17.37 -9.54
C CYS A 366 -0.47 16.36 -9.22
N GLY A 367 -1.63 16.49 -9.87
CA GLY A 367 -2.80 15.64 -9.64
C GLY A 367 -3.44 15.73 -8.25
N ALA A 368 -3.05 16.68 -7.39
CA ALA A 368 -3.64 16.84 -6.07
C ALA A 368 -5.09 17.35 -6.15
N ASN A 369 -5.93 16.94 -5.20
CA ASN A 369 -7.30 17.44 -5.06
C ASN A 369 -7.34 18.63 -4.10
N LEU A 370 -7.53 19.84 -4.62
CA LEU A 370 -7.70 21.09 -3.87
C LEU A 370 -9.14 21.62 -3.93
N VAL A 371 -10.15 20.81 -4.23
CA VAL A 371 -11.55 21.27 -4.25
C VAL A 371 -12.01 21.71 -2.85
N GLU A 372 -12.73 22.83 -2.80
CA GLU A 372 -13.23 23.49 -1.58
C GLU A 372 -12.14 23.89 -0.56
N VAL A 373 -10.87 23.96 -0.97
CA VAL A 373 -9.76 24.39 -0.10
C VAL A 373 -9.80 25.90 0.13
N ASN A 374 -9.56 26.30 1.39
CA ASN A 374 -9.33 27.69 1.74
C ASN A 374 -7.87 28.10 1.48
N LEU A 375 -7.65 28.97 0.49
CA LEU A 375 -6.33 29.44 0.05
C LEU A 375 -6.08 30.92 0.39
N ILE A 376 -6.82 31.49 1.35
CA ILE A 376 -6.66 32.90 1.74
C ILE A 376 -5.19 33.16 2.15
N ASN A 377 -4.54 34.06 1.41
CA ASN A 377 -3.14 34.44 1.61
C ASN A 377 -2.14 33.27 1.53
N ALA A 378 -2.50 32.15 0.90
CA ALA A 378 -1.57 31.06 0.65
C ALA A 378 -0.55 31.43 -0.45
N ASN A 379 0.70 31.00 -0.30
CA ASN A 379 1.74 31.20 -1.30
C ASN A 379 1.88 29.97 -2.21
N LEU A 380 1.47 30.09 -3.48
CA LEU A 380 1.58 29.04 -4.52
C LEU A 380 2.65 29.35 -5.58
N SER A 381 3.59 30.26 -5.27
CA SER A 381 4.65 30.66 -6.21
C SER A 381 5.54 29.47 -6.56
N GLY A 382 5.77 29.24 -7.85
CA GLY A 382 6.62 28.13 -8.31
C GLY A 382 6.08 26.72 -8.08
N ALA A 383 4.90 26.56 -7.45
CA ALA A 383 4.29 25.25 -7.27
C ALA A 383 3.96 24.59 -8.62
N ASN A 384 4.18 23.28 -8.73
CA ASN A 384 3.72 22.48 -9.86
C ASN A 384 2.27 22.10 -9.64
N VAL A 385 1.36 22.57 -10.49
CA VAL A 385 -0.09 22.35 -10.36
C VAL A 385 -0.67 21.58 -11.56
N GLU A 386 0.18 20.90 -12.32
CA GLU A 386 -0.26 20.10 -13.46
C GLU A 386 -1.30 19.07 -13.04
N SER A 387 -2.48 19.09 -13.69
CA SER A 387 -3.63 18.23 -13.37
C SER A 387 -4.18 18.35 -11.95
N ALA A 388 -3.74 19.33 -11.16
CA ALA A 388 -4.31 19.60 -9.84
C ALA A 388 -5.76 20.10 -9.99
N GLN A 389 -6.65 19.61 -9.13
CA GLN A 389 -8.09 19.90 -9.20
C GLN A 389 -8.45 21.05 -8.25
N PHE A 390 -9.08 22.09 -8.77
CA PHE A 390 -9.59 23.24 -8.04
C PHE A 390 -11.10 23.38 -8.26
N GLY A 391 -11.80 24.01 -7.32
CA GLY A 391 -13.24 24.22 -7.38
C GLY A 391 -13.73 24.84 -6.07
N ASN A 392 -14.57 25.88 -6.14
CA ASN A 392 -15.13 26.55 -4.95
C ASN A 392 -14.08 26.99 -3.89
N ASN A 393 -12.89 27.42 -4.35
CA ASN A 393 -11.81 27.84 -3.46
C ASN A 393 -11.96 29.29 -2.99
N SER A 394 -11.79 29.55 -1.69
CA SER A 394 -11.65 30.91 -1.16
C SER A 394 -10.20 31.40 -1.29
N GLY A 395 -10.00 32.71 -1.45
CA GLY A 395 -8.66 33.32 -1.49
C GLY A 395 -7.98 33.35 -2.86
N LEU A 396 -8.57 32.75 -3.90
CA LEU A 396 -8.08 32.86 -5.27
C LEU A 396 -8.60 34.14 -5.96
N SER A 397 -7.69 34.99 -6.42
CA SER A 397 -8.02 36.08 -7.36
C SER A 397 -8.20 35.55 -8.79
N GLU A 398 -8.89 36.30 -9.64
CA GLU A 398 -9.04 35.95 -11.08
C GLU A 398 -7.67 35.78 -11.77
N GLU A 399 -6.70 36.65 -11.46
CA GLU A 399 -5.34 36.56 -12.00
C GLU A 399 -4.64 35.26 -11.58
N MET A 400 -4.78 34.87 -10.31
CA MET A 400 -4.21 33.62 -9.80
C MET A 400 -4.85 32.42 -10.49
N GLN A 401 -6.17 32.42 -10.68
CA GLN A 401 -6.87 31.33 -11.39
C GLN A 401 -6.36 31.17 -12.82
N VAL A 402 -6.24 32.26 -13.58
CA VAL A 402 -5.69 32.23 -14.95
C VAL A 402 -4.26 31.68 -14.95
N SER A 403 -3.42 32.13 -14.01
CA SER A 403 -2.04 31.63 -13.88
C SER A 403 -1.99 30.13 -13.56
N LEU A 404 -2.87 29.64 -12.67
CA LEU A 404 -2.97 28.23 -12.32
C LEU A 404 -3.40 27.39 -13.52
N GLN A 405 -4.43 27.84 -14.26
CA GLN A 405 -4.90 27.16 -15.48
C GLN A 405 -3.81 27.08 -16.55
N GLN A 406 -3.04 28.15 -16.77
CA GLN A 406 -1.91 28.14 -17.70
C GLN A 406 -0.79 27.17 -17.30
N ARG A 407 -0.67 26.87 -16.00
CA ARG A 407 0.25 25.85 -15.46
C ARG A 407 -0.35 24.43 -15.43
N GLY A 408 -1.52 24.22 -16.03
CA GLY A 408 -2.14 22.90 -16.18
C GLY A 408 -3.12 22.51 -15.07
N ALA A 409 -3.51 23.43 -14.18
CA ALA A 409 -4.55 23.17 -13.19
C ALA A 409 -5.92 23.00 -13.86
N ILE A 410 -6.75 22.12 -13.30
CA ILE A 410 -8.10 21.82 -13.73
C ILE A 410 -9.06 22.50 -12.75
N PHE A 411 -10.05 23.23 -13.25
CA PHE A 411 -11.12 23.81 -12.43
C PHE A 411 -12.44 23.09 -12.71
N GLU A 412 -13.15 22.66 -11.69
CA GLU A 412 -14.50 22.12 -11.83
C GLU A 412 -15.43 23.20 -12.42
N GLU A 413 -16.22 22.84 -13.44
CA GLU A 413 -17.26 23.71 -13.98
C GLU A 413 -18.40 23.82 -12.94
N VAL A 414 -18.75 25.04 -12.57
CA VAL A 414 -19.80 25.36 -11.57
C VAL A 414 -21.20 25.19 -12.16
#